data_AF-A0A944B9Z0-F1
#
_entry.id   AF-A0A944B9Z0-F1
#
_cell.length_a   1.000
_cell.length_b   1.000
_cell.length_c   1.000
_cell.angle_alpha   90.00
_cell.angle_beta   90.00
_cell.angle_gamma   90.00
#
_symmetry.space_group_name_H-M   'P 1'
#
loop_
_entity.id
_entity.type
_entity.pdbx_description
1 polymer ?
#
loop_
_entity_poly.entity_id
_entity_poly.type
_entity_poly.pdbx_seq_one_letter_code
_entity_poly.pdbx_strand_id
1 'polypeptide(L)'
;MSIRFLRQILTSMFAMTLASISIVNAKNLRSYTDKSILSNGKTVKIRVQEEGVYTISYNELRNMGFSNPKKVHLRGYGGELLDEDFTESNHYVDDLSDQPVVDLGDRIAFYLT
;
A
#
# COMPACT_ATOMS: atom_id res chain seq x y z
N MET A 1 -24.34 41.87 -41.06
CA MET A 1 -24.36 40.72 -40.13
C MET A 1 -25.44 40.97 -39.09
N SER A 2 -26.46 40.12 -38.94
CA SER A 2 -27.61 40.40 -38.05
C SER A 2 -27.26 40.11 -36.59
N ILE A 3 -27.84 40.88 -35.65
CA ILE A 3 -27.66 40.69 -34.20
C ILE A 3 -28.04 39.26 -33.75
N ARG A 4 -28.96 38.61 -34.47
CA ARG A 4 -29.38 37.22 -34.23
C ARG A 4 -28.26 36.22 -34.54
N PHE A 5 -27.47 36.48 -35.58
CA PHE A 5 -26.35 35.62 -35.98
C PHE A 5 -25.17 35.70 -34.98
N LEU A 6 -24.84 36.91 -34.51
CA LEU A 6 -23.79 37.11 -33.50
C LEU A 6 -24.14 36.44 -32.16
N ARG A 7 -25.42 36.49 -31.76
CA ARG A 7 -25.91 35.85 -30.54
C ARG A 7 -25.85 34.32 -30.63
N GLN A 8 -26.15 33.73 -31.79
CA GLN A 8 -26.04 32.27 -32.00
C GLN A 8 -24.58 31.78 -31.88
N ILE A 9 -23.63 32.53 -32.44
CA ILE A 9 -22.20 32.22 -32.32
C ILE A 9 -21.74 32.33 -30.87
N LEU A 10 -22.14 33.39 -30.16
CA LEU A 10 -21.78 33.53 -28.74
C LEU A 10 -22.34 32.38 -27.88
N THR A 11 -23.57 31.95 -28.14
CA THR A 11 -24.19 30.85 -27.40
C THR A 11 -23.52 29.49 -27.69
N SER A 12 -23.09 29.24 -28.93
CA SER A 12 -22.42 27.98 -29.26
C SER A 12 -21.01 27.91 -28.68
N MET A 13 -20.28 29.03 -28.66
CA MET A 13 -18.95 29.09 -28.02
C MET A 13 -19.03 28.85 -26.51
N PHE A 14 -20.03 29.42 -25.84
CA PHE A 14 -20.24 29.19 -24.40
C PHE A 14 -20.59 27.72 -24.11
N ALA A 15 -21.45 27.08 -24.92
CA ALA A 15 -21.79 25.67 -24.79
C ALA A 15 -20.57 24.74 -25.01
N MET A 16 -19.71 25.05 -25.98
CA MET A 16 -18.46 24.30 -26.21
C MET A 16 -17.44 24.45 -25.07
N THR A 17 -17.35 25.63 -24.45
CA THR A 17 -16.46 25.83 -23.28
C THR A 17 -16.91 25.04 -22.05
N LEU A 18 -18.23 24.90 -21.83
CA LEU A 18 -18.78 24.10 -20.74
C LEU A 18 -18.55 22.59 -20.95
N ALA A 19 -18.68 22.10 -22.18
CA ALA A 19 -18.44 20.69 -22.51
C ALA A 19 -16.96 20.28 -22.34
N SER A 20 -16.02 21.22 -22.43
CA SER A 20 -14.58 20.97 -22.33
C SER A 20 -14.09 20.82 -20.89
N ILE A 21 -14.85 21.29 -19.89
CA ILE A 21 -14.47 21.25 -18.47
C ILE A 21 -14.63 19.82 -17.87
N SER A 22 -15.42 18.96 -18.52
CA SER A 22 -15.82 17.65 -17.95
C SER A 22 -14.93 16.46 -18.32
N ILE A 23 -13.82 16.63 -19.06
CA ILE A 23 -13.12 15.48 -19.68
C ILE A 23 -11.88 14.98 -18.90
N VAL A 24 -11.42 15.66 -17.85
CA VAL A 24 -10.18 15.20 -17.17
C VAL A 24 -10.38 15.07 -15.66
N ASN A 25 -11.02 13.98 -15.27
CA ASN A 25 -10.82 13.38 -13.96
C ASN A 25 -10.59 11.88 -14.16
N ALA A 26 -9.44 11.54 -14.76
CA ALA A 26 -8.92 10.18 -14.66
C ALA A 26 -8.49 9.98 -13.21
N LYS A 27 -9.44 9.56 -12.36
CA LYS A 27 -9.15 9.10 -11.00
C LYS A 27 -8.06 8.05 -11.15
N ASN A 28 -6.88 8.30 -10.61
CA ASN A 28 -5.82 7.30 -10.56
C ASN A 28 -6.33 6.20 -9.63
N LEU A 29 -6.98 5.18 -10.19
CA LEU A 29 -7.76 4.19 -9.45
C LEU A 29 -6.88 3.26 -8.60
N ARG A 30 -5.55 3.39 -8.69
CA ARG A 30 -4.61 2.50 -8.02
C ARG A 30 -3.39 3.30 -7.57
N SER A 31 -3.13 3.30 -6.26
CA SER A 31 -1.90 3.84 -5.69
C SER A 31 -0.98 2.67 -5.38
N TYR A 32 -0.22 2.23 -6.37
CA TYR A 32 0.92 1.32 -6.14
C TYR A 32 2.01 2.08 -5.38
N THR A 33 2.76 1.39 -4.52
CA THR A 33 3.93 2.02 -3.91
C THR A 33 5.01 2.21 -4.98
N ASP A 34 5.64 3.38 -5.02
CA ASP A 34 6.76 3.62 -5.94
C ASP A 34 7.94 2.67 -5.65
N LYS A 35 8.07 2.21 -4.40
CA LYS A 35 9.12 1.29 -3.95
C LYS A 35 8.59 0.35 -2.88
N SER A 36 8.70 -0.96 -3.14
CA SER A 36 8.39 -1.96 -2.12
C SER A 36 9.39 -1.86 -0.97
N ILE A 37 8.94 -2.05 0.26
CA ILE A 37 9.81 -2.22 1.44
C ILE A 37 10.75 -3.43 1.32
N LEU A 38 10.45 -4.38 0.42
CA LEU A 38 11.31 -5.53 0.11
C LEU A 38 12.41 -5.18 -0.89
N SER A 39 12.32 -4.03 -1.55
CA SER A 39 13.29 -3.61 -2.57
C SER A 39 14.64 -3.18 -1.99
N ASN A 40 14.71 -2.92 -0.69
CA ASN A 40 15.93 -2.47 -0.02
C ASN A 40 16.06 -3.08 1.38
N GLY A 41 17.30 -3.25 1.83
CA GLY A 41 17.62 -3.82 3.14
C GLY A 41 17.66 -5.34 3.14
N LYS A 42 17.63 -5.91 4.36
CA LYS A 42 17.64 -7.36 4.58
C LYS A 42 16.25 -7.80 4.98
N THR A 43 15.74 -8.81 4.28
CA THR A 43 14.51 -9.51 4.64
C THR A 43 14.78 -10.99 4.76
N VAL A 44 14.14 -11.62 5.73
CA VAL A 44 14.09 -13.08 5.88
C VAL A 44 12.62 -13.47 5.98
N LYS A 45 12.22 -14.51 5.24
CA LYS A 45 10.86 -15.03 5.28
C LYS A 45 10.79 -16.13 6.33
N ILE A 46 9.78 -16.05 7.18
CA ILE A 46 9.45 -17.08 8.18
C ILE A 46 8.11 -17.73 7.83
N ARG A 47 7.90 -18.95 8.33
CA ARG A 47 6.64 -19.68 8.27
C ARG A 47 6.42 -20.34 9.62
N VAL A 48 5.19 -20.30 10.09
CA VAL A 48 4.72 -21.05 11.26
C VAL A 48 3.82 -22.19 10.80
N GLN A 49 3.70 -23.23 11.63
CA GLN A 49 2.81 -24.36 11.33
C GLN A 49 1.40 -24.11 11.86
N GLU A 50 1.30 -23.46 13.02
CA GLU A 50 0.06 -23.22 13.73
C GLU A 50 -0.07 -21.74 14.07
N GLU A 51 -1.28 -21.28 14.29
CA GLU A 51 -1.53 -19.96 14.85
C GLU A 51 -1.01 -19.89 16.31
N GLY A 52 -0.43 -18.75 16.71
CA GLY A 52 -0.03 -18.54 18.10
C GLY A 52 1.05 -17.49 18.33
N VAL A 53 1.55 -17.47 19.57
CA VAL A 53 2.65 -16.58 20.00
C VAL A 53 3.99 -17.27 19.76
N TYR A 54 4.86 -16.57 19.04
CA TYR A 54 6.20 -17.02 18.70
C TYR A 54 7.25 -16.05 19.22
N THR A 55 8.48 -16.56 19.38
CA THR A 55 9.64 -15.73 19.71
C THR A 55 10.80 -16.03 18.79
N ILE A 56 11.61 -15.02 18.50
CA ILE A 56 12.91 -15.16 17.85
C ILE A 56 13.93 -14.43 18.70
N SER A 57 14.97 -15.13 19.16
CA SER A 57 16.05 -14.55 19.94
C SER A 57 16.90 -13.58 19.10
N TYR A 58 17.56 -12.65 19.77
CA TYR A 58 18.52 -11.77 19.10
C TYR A 58 19.67 -12.52 18.45
N ASN A 59 20.09 -13.65 19.04
CA ASN A 59 21.10 -14.51 18.44
C ASN A 59 20.61 -15.15 17.15
N GLU A 60 19.37 -15.63 17.11
CA GLU A 60 18.76 -16.14 15.87
C GLU A 60 18.64 -15.03 14.81
N LEU A 61 18.18 -13.83 15.18
CA LEU A 61 18.14 -12.68 14.26
C LEU A 61 19.54 -12.34 13.71
N ARG A 62 20.57 -12.38 14.55
CA ARG A 62 21.96 -12.17 14.12
C ARG A 62 22.44 -13.27 13.18
N ASN A 63 22.10 -14.53 13.46
CA ASN A 63 22.40 -15.68 12.60
C ASN A 63 21.66 -15.59 11.24
N MET A 64 20.48 -14.98 11.23
CA MET A 64 19.72 -14.66 10.00
C MET A 64 20.34 -13.49 9.20
N GLY A 65 21.36 -12.83 9.74
CA GLY A 65 22.11 -11.74 9.10
C GLY A 65 21.64 -10.34 9.47
N PHE A 66 20.79 -10.18 10.50
CA PHE A 66 20.44 -8.86 11.00
C PHE A 66 21.52 -8.33 11.95
N SER A 67 22.17 -7.24 11.56
CA SER A 67 23.23 -6.62 12.37
C SER A 67 22.70 -5.99 13.66
N ASN A 68 21.46 -5.48 13.68
CA ASN A 68 20.84 -4.88 14.85
C ASN A 68 19.42 -5.42 15.10
N PRO A 69 19.26 -6.42 15.99
CA PRO A 69 17.98 -7.01 16.36
C PRO A 69 16.94 -6.00 16.86
N LYS A 70 17.37 -4.90 17.50
CA LYS A 70 16.48 -3.85 18.01
C LYS A 70 15.80 -3.01 16.91
N LYS A 71 16.23 -3.17 15.65
CA LYS A 71 15.68 -2.48 14.48
C LYS A 71 14.98 -3.45 13.52
N VAL A 72 14.71 -4.68 13.96
CA VAL A 72 13.98 -5.65 13.14
C VAL A 72 12.49 -5.32 13.21
N HIS A 73 11.84 -5.37 12.04
CA HIS A 73 10.40 -5.24 11.90
C HIS A 73 9.85 -6.59 11.43
N LEU A 74 8.70 -6.99 11.99
CA LEU A 74 7.89 -8.07 11.42
C LEU A 74 6.90 -7.45 10.44
N ARG A 75 6.81 -7.99 9.23
CA ARG A 75 5.90 -7.47 8.21
C ARG A 75 5.17 -8.57 7.46
N GLY A 76 3.92 -8.32 7.12
CA GLY A 76 3.06 -9.25 6.38
C GLY A 76 1.62 -9.21 6.86
N TYR A 77 0.82 -10.17 6.38
CA TYR A 77 -0.63 -10.22 6.64
C TYR A 77 -1.10 -11.50 7.34
N GLY A 78 -0.18 -12.28 7.90
CA GLY A 78 -0.55 -13.43 8.74
C GLY A 78 -1.22 -14.59 7.99
N GLY A 79 -0.65 -15.03 6.85
CA GLY A 79 -1.03 -16.29 6.18
C GLY A 79 -2.43 -16.34 5.53
N GLU A 80 -3.32 -15.43 5.88
CA GLU A 80 -4.69 -15.33 5.40
C GLU A 80 -4.76 -14.90 3.93
N LEU A 81 -5.88 -15.27 3.29
CA LEU A 81 -6.20 -14.77 1.96
C LEU A 81 -6.58 -13.28 2.06
N LEU A 82 -5.83 -12.45 1.35
CA LEU A 82 -6.20 -11.05 1.16
C LEU A 82 -7.36 -10.94 0.17
N ASP A 83 -8.10 -9.83 0.28
CA ASP A 83 -9.15 -9.50 -0.67
C ASP A 83 -8.58 -9.40 -2.10
N GLU A 84 -9.26 -10.03 -3.05
CA GLU A 84 -8.90 -10.03 -4.47
C GLU A 84 -9.71 -8.98 -5.26
N ASP A 85 -10.51 -8.14 -4.59
CA ASP A 85 -11.14 -6.99 -5.23
C ASP A 85 -10.12 -5.86 -5.46
N PHE A 86 -9.58 -5.83 -6.69
CA PHE A 86 -8.65 -4.80 -7.15
C PHE A 86 -9.35 -3.57 -7.77
N THR A 87 -10.66 -3.40 -7.59
CA THR A 87 -11.45 -2.30 -8.17
C THR A 87 -11.64 -1.14 -7.19
N GLU A 88 -11.60 -1.42 -5.88
CA GLU A 88 -11.71 -0.45 -4.79
C GLU A 88 -10.34 0.16 -4.43
N SER A 89 -10.08 1.38 -4.90
CA SER A 89 -8.80 2.11 -4.73
C SER A 89 -8.35 2.33 -3.27
N ASN A 90 -9.26 2.25 -2.32
CA ASN A 90 -9.11 2.52 -0.88
C ASN A 90 -8.92 1.26 -0.04
N HIS A 91 -9.16 0.07 -0.61
CA HIS A 91 -9.02 -1.21 0.09
C HIS A 91 -7.83 -2.03 -0.43
N TYR A 92 -7.30 -1.69 -1.60
CA TYR A 92 -6.10 -2.34 -2.14
C TYR A 92 -4.84 -1.98 -1.34
N VAL A 93 -4.23 -2.99 -0.72
CA VAL A 93 -2.93 -2.87 -0.03
C VAL A 93 -1.84 -3.50 -0.90
N ASP A 94 -0.93 -2.67 -1.42
CA ASP A 94 0.09 -3.11 -2.38
C ASP A 94 1.41 -3.59 -1.72
N ASP A 95 1.70 -3.18 -0.49
CA ASP A 95 2.96 -3.49 0.20
C ASP A 95 2.73 -3.91 1.65
N LEU A 96 3.66 -4.70 2.20
CA LEU A 96 3.45 -5.37 3.49
C LEU A 96 3.29 -4.36 4.64
N SER A 97 2.33 -4.64 5.52
CA SER A 97 2.13 -3.87 6.76
C SER A 97 3.11 -4.28 7.86
N ASP A 98 3.45 -3.34 8.74
CA ASP A 98 4.15 -3.63 9.99
C ASP A 98 3.22 -4.38 10.95
N GLN A 99 3.75 -5.46 11.55
CA GLN A 99 3.06 -6.27 12.54
C GLN A 99 3.57 -5.93 13.95
N PRO A 100 2.71 -5.98 14.98
CA PRO A 100 3.11 -5.74 16.35
C PRO A 100 4.18 -6.74 16.82
N VAL A 101 5.23 -6.20 17.43
CA VAL A 101 6.31 -6.98 18.05
C VAL A 101 6.60 -6.41 19.42
N VAL A 102 6.77 -7.30 20.40
CA VAL A 102 7.21 -6.95 21.75
C VAL A 102 8.68 -7.30 21.89
N ASP A 103 9.50 -6.31 22.24
CA ASP A 103 10.90 -6.52 22.60
C ASP A 103 11.01 -6.93 24.07
N LEU A 104 11.56 -8.11 24.33
CA LEU A 104 11.74 -8.67 25.68
C LEU A 104 13.20 -8.52 26.18
N GLY A 105 14.07 -7.84 25.42
CA GLY A 105 15.45 -7.52 25.80
C GLY A 105 16.51 -8.50 25.31
N ASP A 106 16.16 -9.77 25.12
CA ASP A 106 17.02 -10.81 24.52
C ASP A 106 16.39 -11.48 23.28
N ARG A 107 15.11 -11.21 23.03
CA ARG A 107 14.28 -11.77 21.96
C ARG A 107 13.15 -10.83 21.63
N ILE A 108 12.56 -11.07 20.46
CA ILE A 108 11.28 -10.48 20.08
C ILE A 108 10.17 -11.52 20.22
N ALA A 109 8.98 -11.07 20.61
CA ALA A 109 7.76 -11.87 20.63
C ALA A 109 6.70 -11.28 19.70
N PHE A 110 5.95 -12.12 19.01
CA PHE A 110 4.92 -11.71 18.07
C PHE A 110 3.85 -12.80 17.92
N TYR A 111 2.67 -12.41 17.44
CA TYR A 111 1.57 -13.32 17.14
C TYR A 111 1.47 -13.53 15.63
N LEU A 112 1.21 -14.75 15.19
CA LEU A 112 0.87 -15.05 13.81
C LEU A 112 -0.38 -15.92 13.75
N THR A 113 -1.27 -15.56 12.84
CA THR A 113 -2.42 -16.32 12.38
C THR A 113 -2.04 -17.23 11.22
#